data_AF-A0A4Q1FAR9-F1
#
_entry.id   AF-A0A4Q1FAR9-F1
#
_cell.length_a   1.000
_cell.length_b   1.000
_cell.length_c   1.000
_cell.angle_alpha   90.00
_cell.angle_beta   90.00
_cell.angle_gamma   90.00
#
_symmetry.space_group_name_H-M   'P 1'
#
loop_
_entity.id
_entity.type
_entity.pdbx_description
1 polymer ?
#
loop_
_entity_poly.entity_id
_entity_poly.type
_entity_poly.pdbx_seq_one_letter_code
_entity_poly.pdbx_strand_id
1 'polypeptide(L)'
;MIAGNSFEKFLQILDLIINLGFSAVYFIAMIISSFAILLNLKEKIRNNFYWSLLAFLGIPLFCVIFILINLLIDISVHNVTILKRPAFFSIIYLFLTTIEFLLFRKRINKFKTE
;
A
#
# COMPACT_ATOMS: atom_id res chain seq x y z
N MET A 1 -19.95 -25.38 6.22
CA MET A 1 -21.07 -24.45 6.38
C MET A 1 -21.58 -24.64 7.80
N ILE A 2 -21.21 -23.76 8.73
CA ILE A 2 -21.58 -23.92 10.15
C ILE A 2 -23.06 -23.54 10.30
N ALA A 3 -23.84 -24.37 10.99
CA ALA A 3 -25.25 -24.15 11.28
C ALA A 3 -25.40 -23.04 12.35
N GLY A 4 -25.19 -21.79 11.93
CA GLY A 4 -25.41 -20.60 12.76
C GLY A 4 -26.81 -20.00 12.58
N ASN A 5 -27.33 -19.36 13.63
CA ASN A 5 -28.60 -18.61 13.57
C ASN A 5 -28.58 -17.55 12.46
N SER A 6 -29.75 -17.11 11.98
CA SER A 6 -29.86 -16.12 10.88
C SER A 6 -29.05 -14.84 11.13
N PHE A 7 -28.89 -14.45 12.40
CA PHE A 7 -28.04 -13.32 12.81
C PHE A 7 -26.54 -13.55 12.54
N GLU A 8 -26.01 -14.73 12.84
CA GLU A 8 -24.59 -15.05 12.59
C GLU A 8 -24.28 -15.08 11.09
N LYS A 9 -25.21 -15.62 10.28
CA LYS A 9 -25.08 -15.59 8.81
C LYS A 9 -25.07 -14.15 8.29
N PHE A 10 -25.91 -13.28 8.84
CA PHE A 10 -25.92 -11.86 8.49
C PHE A 10 -24.59 -11.18 8.84
N LEU A 11 -24.04 -11.43 10.04
CA LEU A 11 -22.74 -10.90 10.44
C LEU A 11 -21.60 -11.40 9.54
N GLN A 12 -21.62 -12.67 9.13
CA GLN A 12 -20.62 -13.21 8.19
C GLN A 12 -20.68 -12.53 6.82
N ILE A 13 -21.88 -12.26 6.29
CA ILE A 13 -22.03 -11.53 5.03
C ILE A 13 -21.52 -10.10 5.17
N LEU A 14 -21.82 -9.44 6.29
CA LEU A 14 -21.37 -8.08 6.55
C LEU A 14 -19.83 -8.02 6.63
N ASP A 15 -19.20 -8.95 7.35
CA ASP A 15 -17.75 -9.07 7.43
C ASP A 15 -17.12 -9.32 6.06
N LEU A 16 -17.73 -10.17 5.22
CA LEU A 16 -17.29 -10.39 3.85
C LEU A 16 -17.34 -9.10 3.02
N ILE A 17 -18.43 -8.34 3.09
CA ILE A 17 -18.60 -7.07 2.36
C ILE A 17 -17.57 -6.04 2.81
N ILE A 18 -17.32 -5.93 4.11
CA ILE A 18 -16.34 -5.00 4.67
C ILE A 18 -14.93 -5.37 4.18
N ASN A 19 -14.54 -6.63 4.28
CA ASN A 19 -13.23 -7.11 3.81
C ASN A 19 -13.04 -6.92 2.30
N LEU A 20 -14.09 -7.12 1.51
CA LEU A 20 -14.07 -6.87 0.08
C LEU A 20 -13.93 -5.38 -0.23
N GLY A 21 -14.65 -4.52 0.49
CA GLY A 21 -14.53 -3.06 0.39
C GLY A 21 -13.12 -2.57 0.70
N PHE A 22 -12.51 -3.07 1.77
CA PHE A 22 -11.11 -2.76 2.11
C PHE A 22 -10.14 -3.21 1.02
N SER A 23 -10.34 -4.41 0.47
CA SER A 23 -9.51 -4.94 -0.62
C SER A 23 -9.61 -4.08 -1.88
N ALA A 24 -10.82 -3.61 -2.22
CA ALA A 24 -11.06 -2.73 -3.36
C ALA A 24 -10.39 -1.35 -3.16
N VAL A 25 -10.52 -0.75 -1.98
CA VAL A 25 -9.86 0.53 -1.64
C VAL A 25 -8.35 0.39 -1.72
N TYR A 26 -7.79 -0.69 -1.16
CA TYR A 26 -6.37 -0.98 -1.25
C TYR A 26 -5.91 -1.08 -2.71
N PHE A 27 -6.64 -1.84 -3.54
CA PHE A 27 -6.32 -2.00 -4.95
C PHE A 27 -6.32 -0.66 -5.71
N ILE A 28 -7.36 0.15 -5.51
CA ILE A 28 -7.46 1.49 -6.11
C ILE A 28 -6.30 2.38 -5.65
N ALA A 29 -5.96 2.37 -4.35
CA ALA A 29 -4.86 3.15 -3.82
C ALA A 29 -3.52 2.76 -4.47
N MET A 30 -3.28 1.47 -4.70
CA MET A 30 -2.08 0.94 -5.35
C MET A 30 -2.01 1.28 -6.86
N ILE A 31 -3.16 1.34 -7.53
CA ILE A 31 -3.23 1.85 -8.91
C ILE A 31 -2.84 3.33 -8.91
N ILE A 32 -3.44 4.14 -8.02
CA ILE A 32 -3.16 5.57 -7.93
C ILE A 32 -1.68 5.81 -7.62
N SER A 33 -1.08 5.04 -6.70
CA SER A 33 0.35 5.16 -6.39
C SER A 33 1.25 4.86 -7.58
N SER A 34 0.86 3.91 -8.44
CA SER A 34 1.60 3.60 -9.66
C SER A 34 1.60 4.78 -10.66
N PHE A 35 0.55 5.60 -10.65
CA PHE A 35 0.49 6.85 -11.44
C PHE A 35 1.07 8.06 -10.72
N ALA A 36 1.33 7.98 -9.40
CA ALA A 36 1.81 9.11 -8.62
C ALA A 36 3.20 9.61 -9.06
N ILE A 37 3.96 8.78 -9.79
CA ILE A 37 5.18 9.18 -10.50
C ILE A 37 4.93 10.40 -11.42
N LEU A 38 3.75 10.50 -12.04
CA LEU A 38 3.38 11.62 -12.90
C LEU A 38 3.34 12.96 -12.17
N LEU A 39 3.18 12.98 -10.83
CA LEU A 39 3.26 14.22 -10.05
C LEU A 39 4.64 14.87 -10.17
N ASN A 40 5.68 14.09 -10.42
CA ASN A 40 7.04 14.58 -10.67
C ASN A 40 7.22 15.24 -12.05
N LEU A 41 6.19 15.31 -12.89
CA LEU A 41 6.20 16.17 -14.08
C LEU A 41 6.17 17.66 -13.69
N LYS A 42 5.62 18.02 -12.53
CA LYS A 42 5.62 19.39 -12.04
C LYS A 42 6.99 19.74 -11.45
N GLU A 43 7.61 20.80 -11.94
CA GLU A 43 8.97 21.19 -11.53
C GLU A 43 9.11 21.46 -10.03
N LYS A 44 8.08 22.05 -9.41
CA LYS A 44 8.04 22.30 -7.95
C LYS A 44 8.15 21.01 -7.13
N ILE A 45 7.50 19.94 -7.59
CA ILE A 45 7.52 18.62 -6.94
C ILE A 45 8.84 17.93 -7.27
N ARG A 46 9.23 17.92 -8.55
CA ARG A 46 10.46 17.30 -9.06
C ARG A 46 11.73 17.82 -8.37
N ASN A 47 11.82 19.14 -8.18
CA ASN A 47 13.03 19.78 -7.67
C ASN A 47 13.14 19.67 -6.14
N ASN A 48 12.04 19.44 -5.43
CA ASN A 48 12.05 19.23 -4.00
C ASN A 48 12.14 17.74 -3.68
N PHE A 49 13.17 17.37 -2.92
CA PHE A 49 13.42 15.98 -2.52
C PHE A 49 12.23 15.34 -1.79
N TYR A 50 11.65 16.04 -0.81
CA TYR A 50 10.59 15.49 0.04
C TYR A 50 9.27 15.32 -0.72
N TRP A 51 8.89 16.29 -1.56
CA TRP A 51 7.69 16.19 -2.38
C TRP A 51 7.81 15.09 -3.44
N SER A 52 8.99 14.96 -4.04
CA SER A 52 9.29 13.88 -4.97
C SER A 52 9.22 12.52 -4.26
N LEU A 53 9.83 12.38 -3.08
CA LEU A 53 9.77 11.17 -2.27
C LEU A 53 8.33 10.78 -1.92
N LEU A 54 7.53 11.74 -1.45
CA LEU A 54 6.12 11.54 -1.11
C LEU A 54 5.28 11.08 -2.31
N ALA A 55 5.60 11.57 -3.51
CA ALA A 55 4.92 11.12 -4.73
C ALA A 55 5.20 9.64 -5.06
N PHE A 56 6.39 9.11 -4.73
CA PHE A 56 6.71 7.69 -4.95
C PHE A 56 6.26 6.80 -3.78
N LEU A 57 6.47 7.24 -2.53
CA LEU A 57 6.36 6.41 -1.34
C LEU A 57 5.18 6.74 -0.43
N GLY A 58 4.53 7.90 -0.58
CA GLY A 58 3.48 8.35 0.34
C GLY A 58 2.33 7.36 0.50
N ILE A 59 1.61 7.09 -0.59
CA ILE A 59 0.47 6.16 -0.60
C ILE A 59 0.93 4.72 -0.27
N PRO A 60 1.98 4.18 -0.91
CA PRO A 60 2.44 2.81 -0.63
C PRO A 60 2.82 2.59 0.84
N LEU A 61 3.49 3.55 1.45
CA LEU A 61 3.95 3.47 2.83
C LEU A 61 2.78 3.54 3.81
N PHE A 62 1.78 4.39 3.55
CA PHE A 62 0.54 4.40 4.32
C PHE A 62 -0.18 3.05 4.25
N CYS A 63 -0.32 2.48 3.05
CA CYS A 63 -0.96 1.18 2.87
C CYS A 63 -0.23 0.03 3.58
N VAL A 64 1.11 0.03 3.55
CA VAL A 64 1.94 -0.98 4.24
C VAL A 64 1.80 -0.86 5.75
N ILE A 65 1.82 0.35 6.31
CA ILE A 65 1.60 0.58 7.75
C ILE A 65 0.22 0.04 8.17
N PHE A 66 -0.82 0.34 7.40
CA PHE A 66 -2.17 -0.14 7.70
C PHE A 66 -2.26 -1.68 7.70
N ILE A 67 -1.65 -2.34 6.71
CA ILE A 67 -1.61 -3.81 6.65
C ILE A 67 -0.82 -4.39 7.83
N LEU A 68 0.32 -3.79 8.19
CA LEU A 68 1.15 -4.25 9.30
C LEU A 68 0.42 -4.14 10.65
N ILE A 69 -0.31 -3.05 10.89
CA ILE A 69 -1.10 -2.89 12.12
C ILE A 69 -2.17 -3.97 12.22
N ASN A 70 -2.92 -4.21 11.13
CA ASN A 70 -3.94 -5.26 11.12
C ASN A 70 -3.35 -6.66 11.30
N LEU A 71 -2.18 -6.92 10.70
CA LEU A 71 -1.47 -8.18 10.88
C LEU A 71 -1.01 -8.38 12.33
N LEU A 72 -0.49 -7.33 12.98
CA LEU A 72 -0.07 -7.37 14.38
C LEU A 72 -1.24 -7.66 15.32
N ILE A 73 -2.39 -7.03 15.08
CA ILE A 73 -3.62 -7.29 15.84
C ILE A 73 -4.03 -8.75 15.68
N ASP A 74 -4.08 -9.27 14.45
CA ASP A 74 -4.48 -10.64 14.19
C ASP A 74 -3.54 -11.69 14.81
N ILE A 75 -2.23 -11.47 14.75
CA ILE A 75 -1.25 -12.36 15.40
C ILE A 75 -1.51 -12.39 16.91
N SER A 76 -1.75 -11.23 17.52
CA SER A 76 -2.00 -11.09 18.96
C SER A 76 -3.30 -11.79 19.40
N VAL A 77 -4.38 -11.66 18.62
CA VAL A 77 -5.71 -12.15 19.03
C VAL A 77 -5.97 -13.59 18.56
N HIS A 78 -5.44 -14.01 17.41
CA HIS A 78 -5.85 -15.25 16.74
C HIS A 78 -4.71 -16.26 16.48
N ASN A 79 -3.46 -15.97 16.92
CA ASN A 79 -2.28 -16.83 16.70
C ASN A 79 -2.11 -17.27 15.23
N VAL A 80 -2.55 -16.43 14.29
CA VAL A 80 -2.51 -16.75 12.85
C VAL A 80 -1.12 -16.48 12.29
N THR A 81 -0.65 -17.41 11.46
CA THR A 81 0.68 -17.36 10.84
C THR A 81 0.74 -16.29 9.74
N ILE A 82 1.83 -15.51 9.72
CA ILE A 82 2.14 -14.44 8.75
C ILE A 82 1.96 -14.88 7.29
N LEU A 83 2.15 -16.17 7.00
CA LEU A 83 2.05 -16.76 5.65
C LEU A 83 0.63 -16.74 5.05
N LYS A 84 -0.43 -16.61 5.86
CA LYS A 84 -1.82 -16.64 5.37
C LYS A 84 -2.28 -15.30 4.77
N ARG A 85 -1.55 -14.20 4.98
CA ARG A 85 -1.88 -12.88 4.42
C ARG A 85 -0.73 -12.40 3.53
N PRO A 86 -1.00 -11.98 2.28
CA PRO A 86 0.01 -11.54 1.31
C PRO A 86 0.66 -10.18 1.65
N ALA A 87 0.85 -9.84 2.93
CA ALA A 87 1.49 -8.60 3.38
C ALA A 87 2.92 -8.43 2.83
N PHE A 88 3.59 -9.55 2.54
CA PHE A 88 4.90 -9.55 1.90
C PHE A 88 4.92 -8.88 0.53
N PHE A 89 3.84 -8.99 -0.27
CA PHE A 89 3.77 -8.31 -1.57
C PHE A 89 3.76 -6.78 -1.42
N SER A 90 3.12 -6.26 -0.38
CA SER A 90 3.12 -4.82 -0.08
C SER A 90 4.52 -4.33 0.32
N ILE A 91 5.28 -5.15 1.07
CA ILE A 91 6.67 -4.86 1.43
C ILE A 91 7.57 -4.85 0.19
N ILE A 92 7.45 -5.85 -0.68
CA ILE A 92 8.18 -5.89 -1.95
C ILE A 92 7.85 -4.65 -2.80
N TYR A 93 6.58 -4.30 -2.91
CA TYR A 93 6.16 -3.14 -3.67
C TYR A 93 6.77 -1.83 -3.14
N LEU A 94 6.83 -1.67 -1.81
CA LEU A 94 7.46 -0.51 -1.17
C LEU A 94 8.98 -0.47 -1.44
N PHE A 95 9.63 -1.63 -1.45
CA PHE A 95 11.04 -1.75 -1.81
C PHE A 95 11.28 -1.34 -3.28
N LEU A 96 10.46 -1.83 -4.21
CA LEU A 96 10.57 -1.49 -5.63
C LEU A 96 10.33 0.00 -5.89
N THR A 97 9.29 0.60 -5.30
CA THR A 97 9.01 2.05 -5.42
C THR A 97 10.12 2.91 -4.83
N THR A 98 10.80 2.43 -3.78
CA THR A 98 12.00 3.09 -3.24
C THR A 98 13.14 3.07 -4.27
N ILE A 99 13.38 1.94 -4.92
CA ILE A 99 14.41 1.83 -5.98
C ILE A 99 14.07 2.77 -7.15
N GLU A 100 12.82 2.79 -7.59
CA GLU A 100 12.36 3.68 -8.66
C GLU A 100 12.62 5.15 -8.34
N PHE A 101 12.33 5.58 -7.10
CA PHE A 101 12.65 6.93 -6.62
C PHE A 101 14.15 7.24 -6.68
N LEU A 102 15.00 6.31 -6.22
CA LEU A 102 16.45 6.49 -6.25
C LEU A 102 16.99 6.59 -7.68
N LEU A 103 16.50 5.76 -8.60
CA LEU A 103 16.86 5.82 -10.01
C LEU A 103 16.41 7.12 -10.66
N PHE A 104 15.19 7.56 -10.34
CA PHE A 104 14.63 8.83 -10.80
C PHE A 104 15.51 10.02 -10.38
N ARG A 105 15.93 10.08 -9.10
CA ARG A 105 16.82 11.14 -8.61
C ARG A 105 18.20 11.09 -9.23
N LYS A 106 18.79 9.91 -9.40
CA LYS A 106 20.08 9.77 -10.10
C LYS A 106 20.01 10.34 -11.51
N ARG A 107 18.93 10.04 -12.25
CA ARG A 107 18.73 10.52 -13.61
C ARG A 107 18.55 12.04 -13.68
N ILE A 108 17.76 12.64 -12.79
CA ILE A 108 17.60 14.11 -12.75
C ILE A 108 18.89 14.83 -12.43
N ASN A 109 19.66 14.33 -11.45
CA ASN A 109 20.91 14.97 -11.08
C ASN A 109 21.94 14.91 -12.22
N LYS A 110 21.95 13.81 -13.00
CA LYS A 110 22.78 13.71 -14.21
C LYS A 110 22.43 14.81 -15.23
N PHE A 111 21.15 14.99 -15.55
CA PHE A 111 20.69 16.03 -16.49
C PHE A 111 20.94 17.48 -16.02
N LYS A 112 21.20 17.70 -14.73
CA LYS A 112 21.52 19.03 -14.21
C LYS A 112 23.01 19.37 -14.32
N THR A 113 23.85 18.37 -14.59
CA THR A 113 25.32 18.51 -14.61
C THR A 113 25.87 18.53 -16.04
N GLU A 114 25.05 18.18 -17.02
CA GLU A 114 25.27 18.38 -18.47
C GLU A 114 24.70 19.73 -18.89
#